data_AF-A0A2S4AMW9-F1
#
_entry.id   AF-A0A2S4AMW9-F1
#
_cell.length_a   1.000
_cell.length_b   1.000
_cell.length_c   1.000
_cell.angle_alpha   90.00
_cell.angle_beta   90.00
_cell.angle_gamma   90.00
#
_symmetry.space_group_name_H-M   'P 1'
#
loop_
_entity.id
_entity.type
_entity.pdbx_description
1 polymer ?
#
loop_
_entity_poly.entity_id
_entity_poly.type
_entity_poly.pdbx_seq_one_letter_code
_entity_poly.pdbx_strand_id
1 'polypeptide(L)'
;MAEHCNLNGIAPTQLTNGELQDIMPPELIDMGIRKLGLVCQTVSIRHGALRKQSNYFIELRNNVGLIECLRIYIGCVQMVVGTIMARRIGEMLDLHSTDCLDKSERWLIFLNRKSTSNLFGIRQRQARPIEPIAVKMIKNLISMQQRLLKSGFITEMTSLFAPPGLLGNAGLSQQTMYAYNRNLDLLCDYFELPLNSKGERYYIRQHQLRRFFSMVFFHSSSFGGLETLQWMLGHTDMQHVWNYITESTDGAVLRSAKAQFIAESLHNGDITAYEDLAEILKIRYNTDNFALVDTAELEDAITDMIKTGKVQIEPEFFTDETGQHMRVVVKIQSTD
;
A
#
# COMPACT_ATOMS: atom_id res chain seq x y z
N MET A 1 27.29 8.03 12.45
CA MET A 1 27.65 6.61 12.21
C MET A 1 28.39 6.40 10.89
N ALA A 2 27.75 6.47 9.72
CA ALA A 2 28.38 6.13 8.43
C ALA A 2 29.68 6.89 8.14
N GLU A 3 29.67 8.21 8.35
CA GLU A 3 30.85 9.07 8.23
C GLU A 3 31.97 8.69 9.23
N HIS A 4 31.62 8.41 10.48
CA HIS A 4 32.57 7.96 11.50
C HIS A 4 33.21 6.61 11.13
N CYS A 5 32.41 5.65 10.63
CA CYS A 5 32.93 4.37 10.14
C CYS A 5 33.93 4.56 8.98
N ASN A 6 33.59 5.43 8.02
CA ASN A 6 34.46 5.69 6.88
C ASN A 6 35.76 6.40 7.28
N LEU A 7 35.69 7.43 8.13
CA LEU A 7 36.87 8.17 8.61
C LEU A 7 37.85 7.29 9.39
N ASN A 8 37.35 6.32 10.15
CA ASN A 8 38.17 5.43 10.96
C ASN A 8 38.50 4.10 10.27
N GLY A 9 38.01 3.87 9.04
CA GLY A 9 38.23 2.63 8.30
C GLY A 9 37.66 1.38 8.99
N ILE A 10 36.58 1.53 9.78
CA ILE A 10 35.94 0.45 10.53
C ILE A 10 34.57 0.09 9.95
N ALA A 11 34.22 -1.19 10.01
CA ALA A 11 32.88 -1.65 9.67
C ALA A 11 31.87 -1.26 10.78
N PRO A 12 30.58 -1.03 10.47
CA PRO A 12 29.58 -0.73 11.50
C PRO A 12 29.49 -1.80 12.59
N THR A 13 29.68 -3.08 12.24
CA THR A 13 29.69 -4.19 13.20
C THR A 13 30.82 -4.13 14.23
N GLN A 14 31.86 -3.32 13.98
CA GLN A 14 32.97 -3.11 14.90
C GLN A 14 32.69 -2.03 15.94
N LEU A 15 31.63 -1.22 15.77
CA LEU A 15 31.23 -0.23 16.76
C LEU A 15 30.72 -0.91 18.03
N THR A 16 31.27 -0.49 19.17
CA THR A 16 30.70 -0.82 20.48
C THR A 16 29.42 -0.01 20.73
N ASN A 17 28.59 -0.46 21.67
CA ASN A 17 27.37 0.28 22.03
C ASN A 17 27.71 1.66 22.64
N GLY A 18 28.87 1.80 23.31
CA GLY A 18 29.33 3.07 23.86
C GLY A 18 29.70 4.05 22.76
N GLU A 19 30.57 3.64 21.83
CA GLU A 19 30.95 4.48 20.68
C GLU A 19 29.74 4.86 19.83
N LEU A 20 28.76 3.96 19.66
CA LEU A 20 27.52 4.28 18.98
C LEU A 20 26.73 5.37 19.71
N GLN A 21 26.64 5.32 21.04
CA GLN A 21 25.94 6.34 21.83
C GLN A 21 26.65 7.69 21.77
N ASP A 22 27.99 7.70 21.79
CA ASP A 22 28.78 8.93 21.72
C ASP A 22 28.60 9.68 20.39
N ILE A 23 28.35 8.96 19.29
CA ILE A 23 28.15 9.54 17.96
C ILE A 23 26.68 9.73 17.56
N MET A 24 25.73 9.28 18.39
CA MET A 24 24.29 9.39 18.11
C MET A 24 23.76 10.75 18.58
N PRO A 25 22.93 11.43 17.76
CA PRO A 25 22.20 12.61 18.21
C PRO A 25 21.35 12.32 19.46
N PRO A 26 21.21 13.27 20.40
CA PRO A 26 20.41 13.09 21.61
C PRO A 26 18.98 12.61 21.34
N GLU A 27 18.37 13.08 20.24
CA GLU A 27 17.01 12.74 19.87
C GLU A 27 16.84 11.22 19.62
N LEU A 28 17.85 10.57 19.05
CA LEU A 28 17.82 9.12 18.82
C LEU A 28 17.98 8.34 20.13
N ILE A 29 18.75 8.88 21.08
CA ILE A 29 18.88 8.30 22.42
C ILE A 29 17.56 8.45 23.17
N ASP A 30 16.90 9.60 23.08
CA ASP A 30 15.59 9.83 23.70
C ASP A 30 14.51 8.94 23.10
N MET A 31 14.61 8.61 21.80
CA MET A 31 13.73 7.64 21.14
C MET A 31 13.91 6.19 21.63
N GLY A 32 14.97 5.89 22.39
CA GLY A 32 15.24 4.56 22.95
C GLY A 32 16.35 3.76 22.27
N ILE A 33 17.02 4.34 21.25
CA ILE A 33 18.07 3.63 20.51
C ILE A 33 19.31 3.45 21.38
N ARG A 34 19.78 2.21 21.52
CA ARG A 34 20.95 1.86 22.34
C ARG A 34 21.96 0.95 21.64
N LYS A 35 21.55 0.25 20.57
CA LYS A 35 22.33 -0.76 19.84
C LYS A 35 22.25 -0.49 18.33
N LEU A 36 23.29 -0.91 17.60
CA LEU A 36 23.30 -0.82 16.13
C LEU A 36 22.16 -1.63 15.51
N GLY A 37 21.95 -2.84 16.02
CA GLY A 37 20.79 -3.66 15.69
C GLY A 37 20.61 -4.77 16.72
N LEU A 38 19.39 -5.30 16.80
CA LEU A 38 19.04 -6.31 17.80
C LEU A 38 19.70 -7.66 17.49
N VAL A 39 19.90 -7.97 16.21
CA VAL A 39 20.50 -9.22 15.73
C VAL A 39 21.90 -9.02 15.12
N CYS A 40 22.48 -7.83 15.26
CA CYS A 40 23.83 -7.54 14.79
C CYS A 40 24.87 -8.42 15.51
N GLN A 41 25.81 -8.94 14.73
CA GLN A 41 26.99 -9.63 15.26
C GLN A 41 28.04 -8.56 15.60
N THR A 42 27.83 -7.81 16.69
CA THR A 42 28.88 -6.91 17.18
C THR A 42 29.99 -7.71 17.85
N VAL A 43 31.22 -7.19 17.86
CA VAL A 43 32.41 -7.83 18.46
C VAL A 43 32.16 -8.28 19.91
N SER A 44 31.26 -7.61 20.62
CA SER A 44 30.84 -7.89 21.99
C SER A 44 29.89 -9.08 22.17
N ILE A 45 29.28 -9.62 21.12
CA ILE A 45 28.32 -10.73 21.20
C ILE A 45 28.94 -11.97 20.54
N ARG A 46 29.70 -12.75 21.33
CA ARG A 46 30.11 -14.09 20.93
C ARG A 46 28.87 -14.96 20.70
N HIS A 47 28.91 -15.71 19.60
CA HIS A 47 27.94 -16.72 19.17
C HIS A 47 27.42 -17.57 20.33
N GLY A 48 26.09 -17.77 20.41
CA GLY A 48 25.52 -18.96 21.07
C GLY A 48 24.43 -18.76 22.13
N ALA A 49 24.11 -17.53 22.57
CA ALA A 49 22.96 -17.35 23.47
C ALA A 49 21.65 -17.33 22.66
N LEU A 50 20.85 -18.38 22.78
CA LEU A 50 19.45 -18.40 22.32
C LEU A 50 18.71 -17.23 22.99
N ARG A 51 18.55 -16.11 22.30
CA ARG A 51 17.69 -15.02 22.78
C ARG A 51 16.27 -15.56 22.88
N LYS A 52 15.66 -15.45 24.06
CA LYS A 52 14.21 -15.68 24.19
C LYS A 52 13.49 -14.77 23.22
N GLN A 53 12.66 -15.35 22.36
CA GLN A 53 11.89 -14.63 21.34
C GLN A 53 11.05 -13.49 21.92
N SER A 54 10.55 -13.64 23.15
CA SER A 54 9.83 -12.60 23.90
C SER A 54 10.67 -11.33 24.11
N ASN A 55 11.95 -11.48 24.44
CA ASN A 55 12.82 -10.33 24.71
C ASN A 55 13.14 -9.54 23.44
N TYR A 56 13.20 -10.22 22.29
CA TYR A 56 13.42 -9.56 21.01
C TYR A 56 12.30 -8.56 20.69
N PHE A 57 11.03 -8.98 20.80
CA PHE A 57 9.90 -8.10 20.48
C PHE A 57 9.75 -6.95 21.47
N ILE A 58 10.09 -7.16 22.74
CA ILE A 58 10.15 -6.07 23.74
C ILE A 58 11.23 -5.05 23.34
N GLU A 59 12.44 -5.49 22.99
CA GLU A 59 13.50 -4.59 22.53
C GLU A 59 13.14 -3.88 21.21
N LEU A 60 12.47 -4.57 20.29
CA LEU A 60 12.01 -4.02 19.02
C LEU A 60 11.07 -2.83 19.22
N ARG A 61 10.08 -2.98 20.11
CA ARG A 61 9.05 -1.97 20.37
C ARG A 61 9.55 -0.82 21.23
N ASN A 62 10.61 -1.03 21.99
CA ASN A 62 11.31 0.01 22.72
C ASN A 62 12.41 0.71 21.88
N ASN A 63 12.39 0.53 20.54
CA ASN A 63 13.33 1.16 19.60
C ASN A 63 14.80 0.87 19.86
N VAL A 64 15.14 -0.21 20.56
CA VAL A 64 16.52 -0.43 21.05
C VAL A 64 17.54 -0.55 19.91
N GLY A 65 17.14 -1.10 18.77
CA GLY A 65 18.00 -1.32 17.59
C GLY A 65 17.79 -0.30 16.48
N LEU A 66 18.86 0.38 16.06
CA LEU A 66 18.82 1.38 14.98
C LEU A 66 18.43 0.77 13.62
N ILE A 67 19.02 -0.38 13.26
CA ILE A 67 18.75 -1.06 11.97
C ILE A 67 17.29 -1.51 11.88
N GLU A 68 16.73 -2.05 12.96
CA GLU A 68 15.31 -2.39 13.02
C GLU A 68 14.43 -1.15 12.85
N CYS A 69 14.73 -0.05 13.54
CA CYS A 69 13.98 1.21 13.39
C CYS A 69 14.01 1.73 11.93
N LEU A 70 15.17 1.70 11.27
CA LEU A 70 15.28 2.07 9.86
C LEU A 70 14.46 1.15 8.95
N ARG A 71 14.48 -0.16 9.20
CA ARG A 71 13.69 -1.14 8.44
C ARG A 71 12.19 -1.01 8.67
N ILE A 72 11.78 -0.71 9.90
CA ILE A 72 10.38 -0.39 10.24
C ILE A 72 9.96 0.88 9.49
N TYR A 73 10.79 1.93 9.49
CA TYR A 73 10.50 3.15 8.74
C TYR A 73 10.35 2.87 7.23
N ILE A 74 11.26 2.09 6.63
CA ILE A 74 11.12 1.62 5.24
C ILE A 74 9.80 0.86 5.06
N GLY A 75 9.45 -0.02 6.01
CA GLY A 75 8.16 -0.71 6.06
C GLY A 75 6.95 0.24 6.07
N CYS A 76 7.00 1.33 6.84
CA CYS A 76 5.98 2.38 6.83
C CYS A 76 5.85 3.01 5.44
N VAL A 77 6.97 3.37 4.80
CA VAL A 77 6.95 3.94 3.43
C VAL A 77 6.38 2.92 2.44
N GLN A 78 6.78 1.66 2.52
CA GLN A 78 6.24 0.58 1.68
C GLN A 78 4.74 0.40 1.88
N MET A 79 4.24 0.46 3.12
CA MET A 79 2.82 0.38 3.41
C MET A 79 2.07 1.56 2.79
N VAL A 80 2.49 2.80 3.03
CA VAL A 80 1.81 3.99 2.51
C VAL A 80 1.84 4.01 0.98
N VAL A 81 3.02 3.91 0.36
CA VAL A 81 3.17 3.91 -1.10
C VAL A 81 2.45 2.70 -1.71
N GLY A 82 2.60 1.51 -1.12
CA GLY A 82 1.95 0.30 -1.60
C GLY A 82 0.42 0.37 -1.55
N THR A 83 -0.12 1.05 -0.54
CA THR A 83 -1.55 1.30 -0.37
C THR A 83 -2.06 2.28 -1.41
N ILE A 84 -1.45 3.46 -1.56
CA ILE A 84 -2.04 4.52 -2.40
C ILE A 84 -1.66 4.41 -3.89
N MET A 85 -0.55 3.75 -4.20
CA MET A 85 -0.09 3.61 -5.59
C MET A 85 -0.52 2.29 -6.19
N ALA A 86 -0.94 1.31 -5.40
CA ALA A 86 -1.43 0.01 -5.86
C ALA A 86 -0.51 -0.71 -6.84
N ARG A 87 0.82 -0.56 -6.74
CA ARG A 87 1.77 -1.20 -7.67
C ARG A 87 1.96 -2.69 -7.37
N ARG A 88 2.40 -3.46 -8.37
CA ARG A 88 2.84 -4.85 -8.15
C ARG A 88 4.14 -4.86 -7.35
N ILE A 89 4.38 -5.95 -6.63
CA ILE A 89 5.64 -6.09 -5.86
C ILE A 89 6.88 -5.92 -6.73
N GLY A 90 6.90 -6.52 -7.93
CA GLY A 90 8.02 -6.35 -8.86
C GLY A 90 8.25 -4.89 -9.26
N GLU A 91 7.19 -4.11 -9.46
CA GLU A 91 7.27 -2.69 -9.81
C GLU A 91 7.79 -1.87 -8.61
N MET A 92 7.39 -2.22 -7.38
CA MET A 92 7.89 -1.60 -6.15
C MET A 92 9.37 -1.90 -5.89
N LEU A 93 9.82 -3.13 -6.17
CA LEU A 93 11.23 -3.52 -6.03
C LEU A 93 12.11 -2.76 -7.02
N ASP A 94 11.60 -2.50 -8.22
CA ASP A 94 12.32 -1.84 -9.33
C ASP A 94 12.35 -0.31 -9.21
N LEU A 95 11.66 0.30 -8.25
CA LEU A 95 11.72 1.75 -8.02
C LEU A 95 13.15 2.16 -7.64
N HIS A 96 13.77 3.00 -8.46
CA HIS A 96 15.11 3.49 -8.21
C HIS A 96 15.08 4.86 -7.52
N SER A 97 15.98 5.09 -6.57
CA SER A 97 16.00 6.31 -5.76
C SER A 97 16.35 7.59 -6.53
N THR A 98 16.84 7.47 -7.77
CA THR A 98 17.22 8.61 -8.62
C THR A 98 16.12 9.09 -9.55
N ASP A 99 15.15 8.25 -9.91
CA ASP A 99 14.19 8.54 -10.98
C ASP A 99 12.76 8.06 -10.73
N CYS A 100 12.45 7.58 -9.51
CA CYS A 100 11.11 7.16 -9.12
C CYS A 100 10.10 8.31 -8.99
N LEU A 101 10.54 9.57 -8.95
CA LEU A 101 9.68 10.76 -8.96
C LEU A 101 10.01 11.64 -10.16
N ASP A 102 8.99 12.25 -10.75
CA ASP A 102 9.17 13.26 -11.79
C ASP A 102 9.71 14.59 -11.23
N LYS A 103 10.11 15.51 -12.12
CA LYS A 103 10.64 16.82 -11.72
C LYS A 103 9.66 17.66 -10.91
N SER A 104 8.35 17.49 -11.11
CA SER A 104 7.33 18.21 -10.34
C SER A 104 6.99 17.55 -9.02
N GLU A 105 7.55 16.36 -8.73
CA GLU A 105 7.25 15.53 -7.56
C GLU A 105 5.75 15.23 -7.38
N ARG A 106 4.99 15.23 -8.49
CA ARG A 106 3.55 14.91 -8.51
C ARG A 106 3.27 13.55 -9.11
N TRP A 107 4.28 12.90 -9.68
CA TRP A 107 4.14 11.62 -10.37
C TRP A 107 5.17 10.61 -9.88
N LEU A 108 4.68 9.42 -9.51
CA LEU A 108 5.52 8.24 -9.32
C LEU A 108 5.77 7.58 -10.67
N ILE A 109 7.05 7.38 -10.99
CA ILE A 109 7.50 6.76 -12.22
C ILE A 109 7.91 5.32 -11.94
N PHE A 110 7.43 4.38 -12.75
CA PHE A 110 7.75 2.96 -12.62
C PHE A 110 7.77 2.25 -13.99
N LEU A 111 8.40 1.07 -14.03
CA LEU A 111 8.38 0.18 -15.18
C LEU A 111 7.26 -0.83 -15.03
N ASN A 112 6.25 -0.79 -15.89
CA ASN A 112 5.12 -1.72 -15.84
C ASN A 112 5.60 -3.15 -16.14
N ARG A 113 5.45 -4.08 -15.19
CA ARG A 113 5.99 -5.44 -15.30
C ARG A 113 5.20 -6.36 -16.23
N LYS A 114 3.91 -6.06 -16.46
CA LYS A 114 3.08 -6.75 -17.47
C LYS A 114 2.87 -5.84 -18.68
N SER A 115 3.94 -5.30 -19.26
CA SER A 115 3.87 -4.75 -20.61
C SER A 115 3.66 -5.89 -21.61
N THR A 116 2.88 -5.61 -22.65
CA THR A 116 2.29 -6.52 -23.63
C THR A 116 3.27 -7.61 -24.14
N SER A 117 2.75 -8.82 -24.40
CA SER A 117 3.53 -10.01 -24.82
C SER A 117 4.41 -9.82 -26.06
N ASN A 118 4.18 -8.76 -26.85
CA ASN A 118 4.81 -8.52 -28.15
C ASN A 118 5.98 -7.53 -28.13
N LEU A 119 6.46 -7.11 -26.96
CA LEU A 119 7.54 -6.12 -26.80
C LEU A 119 8.91 -6.71 -26.41
N PHE A 120 9.14 -8.01 -26.66
CA PHE A 120 10.43 -8.69 -26.40
C PHE A 120 11.00 -8.46 -24.97
N GLY A 121 10.13 -8.33 -23.97
CA GLY A 121 10.53 -8.10 -22.57
C GLY A 121 10.85 -6.65 -22.20
N ILE A 122 10.71 -5.70 -23.13
CA ILE A 122 10.85 -4.26 -22.83
C ILE A 122 9.65 -3.81 -21.98
N ARG A 123 9.96 -3.22 -20.82
CA ARG A 123 8.96 -2.68 -19.90
C ARG A 123 8.65 -1.24 -20.23
N GLN A 124 7.35 -0.93 -20.34
CA GLN A 124 6.90 0.43 -20.58
C GLN A 124 7.09 1.26 -19.30
N ARG A 125 7.80 2.38 -19.43
CA ARG A 125 7.90 3.39 -18.37
C ARG A 125 6.59 4.16 -18.29
N GLN A 126 5.96 4.18 -17.13
CA GLN A 126 4.68 4.83 -16.88
C GLN A 126 4.76 5.74 -15.65
N ALA A 127 3.83 6.68 -15.55
CA ALA A 127 3.72 7.63 -14.45
C ALA A 127 2.30 7.62 -13.88
N ARG A 128 2.15 7.68 -12.55
CA ARG A 128 0.85 7.82 -11.87
C ARG A 128 0.90 8.93 -10.82
N PRO A 129 -0.20 9.66 -10.61
CA PRO A 129 -0.24 10.71 -9.61
C PRO A 129 0.05 10.12 -8.23
N ILE A 130 0.79 10.85 -7.40
CA ILE A 130 1.16 10.43 -6.05
C ILE A 130 0.87 11.55 -5.05
N GLU A 131 0.34 11.16 -3.90
CA GLU A 131 0.00 12.11 -2.84
C GLU A 131 1.23 12.72 -2.18
N PRO A 132 1.19 14.01 -1.78
CA PRO A 132 2.33 14.71 -1.16
C PRO A 132 2.89 14.01 0.08
N ILE A 133 2.05 13.32 0.85
CA ILE A 133 2.50 12.57 2.03
C ILE A 133 3.47 11.45 1.66
N ALA A 134 3.18 10.70 0.60
CA ALA A 134 4.04 9.62 0.13
C ALA A 134 5.31 10.19 -0.52
N VAL A 135 5.20 11.29 -1.26
CA VAL A 135 6.36 12.03 -1.81
C VAL A 135 7.33 12.40 -0.69
N LYS A 136 6.84 12.97 0.42
CA LYS A 136 7.66 13.32 1.59
C LYS A 136 8.39 12.10 2.17
N MET A 137 7.68 10.98 2.32
CA MET A 137 8.27 9.74 2.84
C MET A 137 9.33 9.15 1.89
N ILE A 138 9.07 9.16 0.58
CA ILE A 138 10.02 8.75 -0.46
C ILE A 138 11.26 9.63 -0.43
N LYS A 139 11.10 10.95 -0.36
CA LYS A 139 12.21 11.92 -0.30
C LYS A 139 13.09 11.73 0.93
N ASN A 140 12.53 11.31 2.06
CA ASN A 140 13.34 10.96 3.23
C ASN A 140 14.26 9.75 2.94
N LEU A 141 13.78 8.73 2.23
CA LEU A 141 14.62 7.59 1.82
C LEU A 141 15.67 8.00 0.79
N ILE A 142 15.30 8.85 -0.18
CA ILE A 142 16.25 9.41 -1.16
C ILE A 142 17.33 10.22 -0.44
N SER A 143 16.96 11.11 0.48
CA SER A 143 17.91 11.92 1.26
C SER A 143 18.83 11.05 2.12
N MET A 144 18.30 9.97 2.71
CA MET A 144 19.11 8.99 3.42
C MET A 144 20.17 8.39 2.50
N GLN A 145 19.79 7.86 1.32
CA GLN A 145 20.77 7.31 0.38
C GLN A 145 21.78 8.36 -0.10
N GLN A 146 21.35 9.61 -0.38
CA GLN A 146 22.26 10.70 -0.76
C GLN A 146 23.30 10.99 0.32
N ARG A 147 22.91 10.98 1.60
CA ARG A 147 23.84 11.18 2.73
C ARG A 147 24.79 10.00 2.87
N LEU A 148 24.31 8.77 2.70
CA LEU A 148 25.16 7.57 2.70
C LEU A 148 26.18 7.62 1.56
N LEU A 149 25.77 8.01 0.35
CA LEU A 149 26.66 8.19 -0.80
C LEU A 149 27.72 9.25 -0.53
N LYS A 150 27.31 10.43 -0.04
CA LYS A 150 28.23 11.52 0.32
C LYS A 150 29.24 11.10 1.38
N SER A 151 28.85 10.25 2.33
CA SER A 151 29.73 9.72 3.37
C SER A 151 30.68 8.62 2.89
N GLY A 152 30.53 8.13 1.64
CA GLY A 152 31.30 7.00 1.11
C GLY A 152 30.83 5.62 1.60
N PHE A 153 29.68 5.56 2.28
CA PHE A 153 29.15 4.31 2.86
C PHE A 153 28.46 3.41 1.83
N ILE A 154 27.98 4.00 0.74
CA ILE A 154 27.55 3.31 -0.48
C ILE A 154 28.28 3.93 -1.67
N THR A 155 28.51 3.16 -2.71
CA THR A 155 29.19 3.61 -3.94
C THR A 155 28.25 4.24 -4.95
N GLU A 156 26.98 3.88 -4.90
CA GLU A 156 25.93 4.37 -5.80
C GLU A 156 24.57 4.38 -5.10
N MET A 157 23.66 5.21 -5.61
CA MET A 157 22.25 5.18 -5.25
C MET A 157 21.61 3.92 -5.83
N THR A 158 20.70 3.27 -5.11
CA THR A 158 20.12 1.97 -5.51
C THR A 158 18.58 1.99 -5.47
N SER A 159 17.95 0.82 -5.39
CA SER A 159 16.50 0.68 -5.18
C SER A 159 16.04 1.52 -3.99
N LEU A 160 14.92 2.23 -4.15
CA LEU A 160 14.35 3.13 -3.15
C LEU A 160 14.18 2.46 -1.78
N PHE A 161 13.76 1.20 -1.79
CA PHE A 161 13.46 0.42 -0.59
C PHE A 161 14.60 -0.50 -0.15
N ALA A 162 15.83 -0.30 -0.65
CA ALA A 162 17.00 -1.06 -0.22
C ALA A 162 17.27 -0.86 1.29
N PRO A 163 17.16 -1.91 2.12
CA PRO A 163 17.33 -1.77 3.56
C PRO A 163 18.79 -1.94 3.98
N PRO A 164 19.19 -1.43 5.16
CA PRO A 164 20.45 -1.85 5.78
C PRO A 164 20.42 -3.36 6.07
N GLY A 165 21.57 -4.02 6.06
CA GLY A 165 21.68 -5.44 6.41
C GLY A 165 21.36 -5.68 7.88
N LEU A 166 20.55 -6.71 8.20
CA LEU A 166 20.18 -7.03 9.60
C LEU A 166 21.40 -7.34 10.49
N LEU A 167 22.44 -7.93 9.89
CA LEU A 167 23.67 -8.27 10.59
C LEU A 167 24.60 -7.08 10.81
N GLY A 168 24.26 -5.88 10.30
CA GLY A 168 25.06 -4.67 10.44
C GLY A 168 26.17 -4.52 9.40
N ASN A 169 26.15 -5.34 8.33
CA ASN A 169 27.10 -5.23 7.23
C ASN A 169 27.10 -3.81 6.62
N ALA A 170 28.26 -3.37 6.14
CA ALA A 170 28.39 -2.08 5.47
C ALA A 170 27.54 -2.00 4.19
N GLY A 171 27.05 -0.79 3.88
CA GLY A 171 26.20 -0.52 2.72
C GLY A 171 24.73 -0.90 2.90
N LEU A 172 24.00 -0.85 1.79
CA LEU A 172 22.60 -1.29 1.71
C LEU A 172 22.53 -2.69 1.11
N SER A 173 21.59 -3.49 1.60
CA SER A 173 21.36 -4.84 1.07
C SER A 173 20.65 -4.78 -0.27
N GLN A 174 20.95 -5.75 -1.14
CA GLN A 174 20.22 -5.93 -2.38
C GLN A 174 18.72 -6.06 -2.09
N GLN A 175 17.91 -5.34 -2.86
CA GLN A 175 16.49 -5.41 -2.70
C GLN A 175 15.94 -6.73 -3.29
N THR A 176 15.25 -7.50 -2.46
CA THR A 176 14.66 -8.80 -2.82
C THR A 176 13.22 -8.86 -2.31
N MET A 177 12.42 -9.77 -2.85
CA MET A 177 11.06 -10.01 -2.32
C MET A 177 11.09 -10.38 -0.83
N TYR A 178 12.10 -11.15 -0.40
CA TYR A 178 12.29 -11.48 1.01
C TYR A 178 12.58 -10.24 1.86
N ALA A 179 13.54 -9.41 1.45
CA ALA A 179 13.89 -8.20 2.18
C ALA A 179 12.72 -7.19 2.23
N TYR A 180 11.99 -7.05 1.13
CA TYR A 180 10.78 -6.23 1.06
C TYR A 180 9.72 -6.70 2.05
N ASN A 181 9.36 -7.99 2.03
CA ASN A 181 8.37 -8.55 2.95
C ASN A 181 8.86 -8.50 4.39
N ARG A 182 10.16 -8.67 4.65
CA ARG A 182 10.72 -8.61 6.00
C ARG A 182 10.56 -7.23 6.64
N ASN A 183 10.65 -6.15 5.87
CA ASN A 183 10.41 -4.80 6.39
C ASN A 183 8.94 -4.62 6.77
N LEU A 184 8.00 -5.13 5.96
CA LEU A 184 6.58 -5.18 6.30
C LEU A 184 6.32 -6.07 7.53
N ASP A 185 7.02 -7.19 7.68
CA ASP A 185 6.88 -8.06 8.86
C ASP A 185 7.31 -7.34 10.14
N LEU A 186 8.46 -6.66 10.10
CA LEU A 186 8.96 -5.85 11.22
C LEU A 186 7.98 -4.73 11.59
N LEU A 187 7.38 -4.08 10.59
CA LEU A 187 6.32 -3.10 10.80
C LEU A 187 5.13 -3.72 11.56
N CYS A 188 4.65 -4.89 11.11
CA CYS A 188 3.53 -5.60 11.73
C CYS A 188 3.83 -6.01 13.18
N ASP A 189 5.06 -6.48 13.44
CA ASP A 189 5.53 -6.89 14.77
C ASP A 189 5.67 -5.70 15.73
N TYR A 190 6.13 -4.56 15.21
CA TYR A 190 6.32 -3.31 15.93
C TYR A 190 4.98 -2.69 16.36
N PHE A 191 4.03 -2.54 15.43
CA PHE A 191 2.70 -1.96 15.71
C PHE A 191 1.68 -2.93 16.30
N GLU A 192 2.09 -4.17 16.54
CA GLU A 192 1.25 -5.18 17.16
C GLU A 192 -0.06 -5.48 16.41
N LEU A 193 -0.02 -5.68 15.08
CA LEU A 193 -1.23 -6.02 14.32
C LEU A 193 -2.04 -7.18 14.94
N PRO A 194 -3.38 -7.15 14.86
CA PRO A 194 -4.23 -8.14 15.53
C PRO A 194 -3.85 -9.59 15.25
N LEU A 195 -4.05 -10.43 16.27
CA LEU A 195 -3.89 -11.89 16.15
C LEU A 195 -5.18 -12.51 15.61
N ASN A 196 -5.04 -13.57 14.82
CA ASN A 196 -6.18 -14.39 14.42
C ASN A 196 -6.63 -15.31 15.57
N SER A 197 -7.70 -16.08 15.35
CA SER A 197 -8.23 -17.05 16.32
C SER A 197 -7.25 -18.16 16.72
N LYS A 198 -6.16 -18.35 15.97
CA LYS A 198 -5.07 -19.30 16.25
C LYS A 198 -3.89 -18.66 17.00
N GLY A 199 -3.98 -17.38 17.33
CA GLY A 199 -2.89 -16.63 17.97
C GLY A 199 -1.77 -16.20 17.03
N GLU A 200 -1.96 -16.26 15.71
CA GLU A 200 -0.97 -15.88 14.70
C GLU A 200 -1.17 -14.42 14.29
N ARG A 201 -0.08 -13.67 14.10
CA ARG A 201 -0.13 -12.27 13.67
C ARG A 201 -0.43 -12.17 12.18
N TYR A 202 -1.32 -11.25 11.80
CA TYR A 202 -1.56 -10.95 10.40
C TYR A 202 -0.41 -10.13 9.80
N TYR A 203 0.17 -10.62 8.71
CA TYR A 203 1.27 -9.95 8.01
C TYR A 203 0.84 -9.42 6.64
N ILE A 204 0.94 -8.11 6.47
CA ILE A 204 0.54 -7.41 5.26
C ILE A 204 1.47 -7.76 4.10
N ARG A 205 0.91 -7.92 2.90
CA ARG A 205 1.65 -8.20 1.67
C ARG A 205 1.29 -7.19 0.58
N GLN A 206 2.21 -6.92 -0.34
CA GLN A 206 2.00 -5.94 -1.40
C GLN A 206 0.74 -6.24 -2.25
N HIS A 207 0.44 -7.51 -2.50
CA HIS A 207 -0.78 -7.88 -3.24
C HIS A 207 -2.05 -7.52 -2.46
N GLN A 208 -2.04 -7.62 -1.12
CA GLN A 208 -3.16 -7.20 -0.27
C GLN A 208 -3.33 -5.68 -0.34
N LEU A 209 -2.24 -4.91 -0.28
CA LEU A 209 -2.28 -3.45 -0.42
C LEU A 209 -2.85 -3.00 -1.77
N ARG A 210 -2.42 -3.68 -2.84
CA ARG A 210 -2.98 -3.44 -4.19
C ARG A 210 -4.48 -3.78 -4.26
N ARG A 211 -4.93 -4.88 -3.64
CA ARG A 211 -6.37 -5.21 -3.53
C ARG A 211 -7.12 -4.13 -2.78
N PHE A 212 -6.60 -3.75 -1.63
CA PHE A 212 -7.19 -2.74 -0.76
C PHE A 212 -7.41 -1.44 -1.53
N PHE A 213 -6.42 -0.96 -2.27
CA PHE A 213 -6.61 0.20 -3.13
C PHE A 213 -7.73 0.02 -4.14
N SER A 214 -7.75 -1.10 -4.87
CA SER A 214 -8.80 -1.36 -5.87
C SER A 214 -10.19 -1.33 -5.25
N MET A 215 -10.34 -1.94 -4.07
CA MET A 215 -11.61 -1.95 -3.33
C MET A 215 -12.01 -0.54 -2.89
N VAL A 216 -11.12 0.18 -2.20
CA VAL A 216 -11.41 1.54 -1.73
C VAL A 216 -11.72 2.46 -2.90
N PHE A 217 -10.90 2.47 -3.95
CA PHE A 217 -11.09 3.31 -5.12
C PHE A 217 -12.43 3.05 -5.81
N PHE A 218 -12.78 1.77 -5.97
CA PHE A 218 -14.03 1.37 -6.58
C PHE A 218 -15.26 1.78 -5.75
N HIS A 219 -15.13 1.78 -4.43
CA HIS A 219 -16.22 2.14 -3.52
C HIS A 219 -16.30 3.64 -3.22
N SER A 220 -15.18 4.38 -3.30
CA SER A 220 -15.13 5.82 -3.05
C SER A 220 -15.38 6.67 -4.30
N SER A 221 -15.12 6.10 -5.48
CA SER A 221 -15.37 6.77 -6.74
C SER A 221 -16.69 6.25 -7.25
N SER A 222 -17.62 7.16 -7.51
CA SER A 222 -18.80 6.87 -8.32
C SER A 222 -18.43 5.95 -9.50
N PHE A 223 -19.20 4.89 -9.77
CA PHE A 223 -18.79 3.72 -10.57
C PHE A 223 -18.24 4.01 -11.99
N GLY A 224 -18.33 5.26 -12.48
CA GLY A 224 -17.57 5.79 -13.62
C GLY A 224 -16.03 5.80 -13.44
N GLY A 225 -15.51 5.41 -12.27
CA GLY A 225 -14.07 5.34 -12.02
C GLY A 225 -13.33 4.12 -12.59
N LEU A 226 -13.99 3.12 -13.21
CA LEU A 226 -13.32 1.85 -13.52
C LEU A 226 -12.21 1.97 -14.57
N GLU A 227 -12.38 2.78 -15.61
CA GLU A 227 -11.32 3.07 -16.58
C GLU A 227 -10.15 3.79 -15.91
N THR A 228 -10.45 4.72 -14.99
CA THR A 228 -9.43 5.37 -14.16
C THR A 228 -8.72 4.37 -13.25
N LEU A 229 -9.45 3.40 -12.68
CA LEU A 229 -8.86 2.33 -11.87
C LEU A 229 -7.98 1.41 -12.72
N GLN A 230 -8.44 1.02 -13.91
CA GLN A 230 -7.68 0.21 -14.85
C GLN A 230 -6.39 0.92 -15.26
N TRP A 231 -6.49 2.21 -15.62
CA TRP A 231 -5.34 3.07 -15.89
C TRP A 231 -4.44 3.13 -14.68
N MET A 232 -4.95 3.47 -13.49
CA MET A 232 -4.18 3.50 -12.24
C MET A 232 -3.41 2.20 -12.08
N LEU A 233 -4.08 1.04 -12.08
CA LEU A 233 -3.50 -0.29 -11.91
C LEU A 233 -2.50 -0.71 -13.01
N GLY A 234 -2.53 -0.08 -14.19
CA GLY A 234 -1.72 -0.51 -15.34
C GLY A 234 -2.15 -1.90 -15.83
N HIS A 235 -3.46 -2.17 -15.79
CA HIS A 235 -4.08 -3.37 -16.35
C HIS A 235 -4.49 -3.11 -17.80
N THR A 236 -4.42 -4.14 -18.64
CA THR A 236 -4.94 -4.12 -20.01
C THR A 236 -6.34 -4.72 -20.12
N ASP A 237 -6.80 -5.44 -19.08
CA ASP A 237 -8.07 -6.18 -19.08
C ASP A 237 -8.93 -5.74 -17.89
N MET A 238 -10.14 -5.29 -18.23
CA MET A 238 -11.17 -4.78 -17.32
C MET A 238 -11.86 -5.89 -16.52
N GLN A 239 -12.10 -7.05 -17.13
CA GLN A 239 -12.73 -8.20 -16.50
C GLN A 239 -11.88 -8.72 -15.33
N HIS A 240 -10.56 -8.72 -15.51
CA HIS A 240 -9.62 -9.07 -14.45
C HIS A 240 -9.63 -8.08 -13.27
N VAL A 241 -9.95 -6.80 -13.49
CA VAL A 241 -10.13 -5.83 -12.39
C VAL A 241 -11.44 -6.11 -11.66
N TRP A 242 -12.52 -6.38 -12.40
CA TRP A 242 -13.83 -6.65 -11.82
C TRP A 242 -13.85 -7.91 -10.95
N ASN A 243 -13.41 -9.06 -11.48
CA ASN A 243 -13.38 -10.33 -10.73
C ASN A 243 -12.55 -10.20 -9.45
N TYR A 244 -11.49 -9.38 -9.49
CA TYR A 244 -10.64 -9.12 -8.34
C TYR A 244 -11.35 -8.34 -7.23
N ILE A 245 -12.25 -7.42 -7.57
CA ILE A 245 -13.03 -6.63 -6.59
C ILE A 245 -14.13 -7.49 -5.98
N THR A 246 -14.80 -8.33 -6.78
CA THR A 246 -15.95 -9.13 -6.33
C THR A 246 -15.57 -10.41 -5.57
N GLU A 247 -14.49 -11.09 -5.92
CA GLU A 247 -14.03 -12.31 -5.22
C GLU A 247 -13.44 -12.04 -3.82
N SER A 248 -12.96 -10.81 -3.57
CA SER A 248 -12.23 -10.44 -2.35
C SER A 248 -13.08 -10.05 -1.17
N THR A 249 -14.32 -9.64 -1.43
CA THR A 249 -15.05 -8.75 -0.54
C THR A 249 -16.12 -9.55 0.19
N ASP A 250 -16.23 -9.38 1.52
CA ASP A 250 -17.39 -9.88 2.25
C ASP A 250 -18.64 -9.30 1.57
N GLY A 251 -19.59 -10.17 1.25
CA GLY A 251 -20.84 -9.75 0.62
C GLY A 251 -21.51 -8.61 1.37
N ALA A 252 -21.35 -8.49 2.69
CA ALA A 252 -21.87 -7.36 3.46
C ALA A 252 -21.21 -6.02 3.10
N VAL A 253 -19.88 -5.99 3.01
CA VAL A 253 -19.12 -4.78 2.64
C VAL A 253 -19.42 -4.37 1.21
N LEU A 254 -19.49 -5.34 0.29
CA LEU A 254 -19.83 -5.09 -1.11
C LEU A 254 -21.26 -4.53 -1.26
N ARG A 255 -22.20 -4.97 -0.42
CA ARG A 255 -23.59 -4.50 -0.43
C ARG A 255 -23.71 -3.06 0.07
N SER A 256 -23.13 -2.73 1.22
CA SER A 256 -23.19 -1.38 1.78
C SER A 256 -22.57 -0.36 0.84
N ALA A 257 -21.38 -0.63 0.30
CA ALA A 257 -20.75 0.30 -0.61
C ALA A 257 -21.46 0.45 -1.97
N LYS A 258 -22.11 -0.62 -2.46
CA LYS A 258 -23.02 -0.55 -3.63
C LYS A 258 -24.23 0.34 -3.34
N ALA A 259 -24.81 0.22 -2.15
CA ALA A 259 -25.97 0.99 -1.75
C ALA A 259 -25.65 2.47 -1.55
N GLN A 260 -24.53 2.78 -0.89
CA GLN A 260 -24.05 4.15 -0.70
C GLN A 260 -23.86 4.85 -2.04
N PHE A 261 -23.20 4.20 -2.99
CA PHE A 261 -22.96 4.78 -4.30
C PHE A 261 -24.26 5.13 -5.03
N ILE A 262 -25.22 4.20 -5.06
CA ILE A 262 -26.48 4.43 -5.75
C ILE A 262 -27.28 5.54 -5.04
N ALA A 263 -27.25 5.57 -3.71
CA ALA A 263 -27.85 6.65 -2.92
C ALA A 263 -27.25 8.01 -3.30
N GLU A 264 -25.92 8.12 -3.37
CA GLU A 264 -25.22 9.34 -3.79
C GLU A 264 -25.54 9.72 -5.24
N SER A 265 -25.57 8.77 -6.17
CA SER A 265 -25.94 9.04 -7.57
C SER A 265 -27.37 9.54 -7.72
N LEU A 266 -28.33 8.92 -7.03
CA LEU A 266 -29.73 9.37 -7.03
C LEU A 266 -29.88 10.74 -6.35
N HIS A 267 -29.20 10.96 -5.23
CA HIS A 267 -29.20 12.24 -4.53
C HIS A 267 -28.61 13.37 -5.37
N ASN A 268 -27.59 13.07 -6.19
CA ASN A 268 -26.98 14.01 -7.14
C ASN A 268 -27.74 14.15 -8.47
N GLY A 269 -28.86 13.44 -8.66
CA GLY A 269 -29.75 13.59 -9.82
C GLY A 269 -29.46 12.70 -11.03
N ASP A 270 -28.60 11.69 -10.90
CA ASP A 270 -28.31 10.72 -11.97
C ASP A 270 -29.37 9.60 -12.00
N ILE A 271 -30.63 10.00 -12.24
CA ILE A 271 -31.80 9.11 -12.22
C ILE A 271 -31.83 8.20 -13.45
N THR A 272 -31.32 8.67 -14.59
CA THR A 272 -31.35 7.96 -15.88
C THR A 272 -30.54 6.66 -15.88
N ALA A 273 -29.51 6.55 -15.04
CA ALA A 273 -28.73 5.32 -14.90
C ALA A 273 -29.46 4.23 -14.08
N TYR A 274 -30.52 4.60 -13.35
CA TYR A 274 -31.19 3.77 -12.34
C TYR A 274 -32.72 3.87 -12.39
N GLU A 275 -33.31 4.10 -13.57
CA GLU A 275 -34.74 4.41 -13.74
C GLU A 275 -35.66 3.43 -13.00
N ASP A 276 -35.45 2.12 -13.18
CA ASP A 276 -36.30 1.11 -12.55
C ASP A 276 -36.19 1.14 -11.00
N LEU A 277 -34.99 1.42 -10.47
CA LEU A 277 -34.77 1.50 -9.02
C LEU A 277 -35.34 2.80 -8.45
N ALA A 278 -35.19 3.89 -9.21
CA ALA A 278 -35.77 5.19 -8.90
C ALA A 278 -37.30 5.08 -8.86
N GLU A 279 -37.94 4.27 -9.71
CA GLU A 279 -39.38 4.05 -9.66
C GLU A 279 -39.82 3.37 -8.35
N ILE A 280 -39.10 2.34 -7.91
CA ILE A 280 -39.37 1.68 -6.61
C ILE A 280 -39.18 2.64 -5.44
N LEU A 281 -38.11 3.44 -5.47
CA LEU A 281 -37.82 4.40 -4.41
C LEU A 281 -38.82 5.57 -4.42
N LYS A 282 -39.31 5.98 -5.59
CA LYS A 282 -40.37 6.98 -5.74
C LYS A 282 -41.66 6.52 -5.07
N ILE A 283 -42.03 5.25 -5.23
CA ILE A 283 -43.19 4.66 -4.55
C ILE A 283 -42.98 4.65 -3.02
N ARG A 284 -41.78 4.31 -2.56
CA ARG A 284 -41.46 4.23 -1.13
C ARG A 284 -41.45 5.59 -0.43
N TYR A 285 -40.85 6.60 -1.03
CA TYR A 285 -40.65 7.93 -0.42
C TYR A 285 -41.66 8.98 -0.90
N ASN A 286 -42.54 8.63 -1.85
CA ASN A 286 -43.53 9.52 -2.46
C ASN A 286 -42.92 10.83 -3.01
N THR A 287 -41.70 10.75 -3.52
CA THR A 287 -40.96 11.87 -4.13
C THR A 287 -40.17 11.36 -5.34
N ASP A 288 -40.11 12.17 -6.40
CA ASP A 288 -39.20 11.99 -7.53
C ASP A 288 -37.92 12.81 -7.42
N ASN A 289 -37.83 13.66 -6.39
CA ASN A 289 -36.62 14.40 -6.07
C ASN A 289 -35.92 13.76 -4.87
N PHE A 290 -34.94 12.89 -5.16
CA PHE A 290 -34.13 12.20 -4.15
C PHE A 290 -33.14 13.11 -3.43
N ALA A 291 -32.88 14.33 -3.92
CA ALA A 291 -32.10 15.32 -3.18
C ALA A 291 -32.80 15.79 -1.89
N LEU A 292 -34.12 15.54 -1.78
CA LEU A 292 -34.90 15.83 -0.57
C LEU A 292 -34.88 14.70 0.45
N VAL A 293 -34.32 13.53 0.09
CA VAL A 293 -34.20 12.36 0.96
C VAL A 293 -32.76 12.30 1.49
N ASP A 294 -32.62 11.97 2.77
CA ASP A 294 -31.31 11.81 3.38
C ASP A 294 -30.54 10.65 2.72
N THR A 295 -29.27 10.87 2.40
CA THR A 295 -28.45 9.89 1.68
C THR A 295 -28.24 8.61 2.50
N ALA A 296 -28.18 8.69 3.84
CA ALA A 296 -28.05 7.50 4.69
C ALA A 296 -29.37 6.69 4.71
N GLU A 297 -30.52 7.37 4.69
CA GLU A 297 -31.83 6.71 4.58
C GLU A 297 -32.00 5.99 3.23
N LEU A 298 -31.54 6.61 2.13
CA LEU A 298 -31.46 5.98 0.81
C LEU A 298 -30.51 4.77 0.80
N GLU A 299 -29.33 4.91 1.40
CA GLU A 299 -28.34 3.84 1.51
C GLU A 299 -28.90 2.62 2.27
N ASP A 300 -29.55 2.83 3.41
CA ASP A 300 -30.17 1.76 4.19
C ASP A 300 -31.26 1.04 3.40
N ALA A 301 -32.14 1.80 2.74
CA ALA A 301 -33.20 1.26 1.90
C ALA A 301 -32.67 0.41 0.73
N ILE A 302 -31.61 0.86 0.06
CA ILE A 302 -30.98 0.13 -1.05
C ILE A 302 -30.24 -1.09 -0.51
N THR A 303 -29.54 -0.97 0.62
CA THR A 303 -28.86 -2.09 1.28
C THR A 303 -29.83 -3.22 1.58
N ASP A 304 -31.02 -2.90 2.09
CA ASP A 304 -32.05 -3.89 2.39
C ASP A 304 -32.67 -4.51 1.13
N MET A 305 -32.82 -3.74 0.05
CA MET A 305 -33.26 -4.28 -1.24
C MET A 305 -32.24 -5.23 -1.87
N ILE A 306 -30.94 -4.99 -1.67
CA ILE A 306 -29.88 -5.90 -2.11
C ILE A 306 -29.83 -7.15 -1.22
N LYS A 307 -29.99 -7.01 0.11
CA LYS A 307 -30.03 -8.15 1.05
C LYS A 307 -31.22 -9.08 0.77
N THR A 308 -32.37 -8.51 0.43
CA THR A 308 -33.61 -9.27 0.15
C THR A 308 -33.64 -9.86 -1.26
N GLY A 309 -32.64 -9.58 -2.10
CA GLY A 309 -32.53 -10.09 -3.47
C GLY A 309 -33.41 -9.35 -4.48
N LYS A 310 -34.18 -8.35 -4.06
CA LYS A 310 -35.03 -7.52 -4.94
C LYS A 310 -34.20 -6.73 -5.95
N VAL A 311 -32.99 -6.36 -5.56
CA VAL A 311 -32.05 -5.60 -6.39
C VAL A 311 -30.74 -6.37 -6.52
N GLN A 312 -30.36 -6.70 -7.75
CA GLN A 312 -29.05 -7.19 -8.11
C GLN A 312 -28.30 -6.11 -8.90
N ILE A 313 -27.01 -5.99 -8.60
CA ILE A 313 -26.14 -5.01 -9.25
C ILE A 313 -25.02 -5.80 -9.90
N GLU A 314 -25.06 -5.85 -11.23
CA GLU A 314 -24.16 -6.63 -12.07
C GLU A 314 -23.46 -5.73 -13.09
N PRO A 315 -22.21 -6.06 -13.46
CA PRO A 315 -21.58 -5.39 -14.59
C PRO A 315 -22.14 -5.95 -15.90
N GLU A 316 -22.30 -5.07 -16.87
CA GLU A 316 -22.48 -5.40 -18.27
C GLU A 316 -21.22 -4.93 -19.01
N PHE A 317 -20.51 -5.88 -19.61
CA PHE A 317 -19.34 -5.60 -20.44
C PHE A 317 -19.81 -5.49 -21.89
N PHE A 318 -19.38 -4.43 -22.57
CA PHE A 318 -19.69 -4.21 -23.98
C PHE A 318 -18.44 -3.72 -24.71
N THR A 319 -18.43 -3.84 -26.03
CA THR A 319 -17.30 -3.41 -26.86
C THR A 319 -17.82 -2.39 -27.85
N ASP A 320 -17.15 -1.24 -27.96
CA ASP A 320 -17.40 -0.24 -28.98
C ASP A 320 -16.13 0.03 -29.82
N GLU A 321 -16.17 1.03 -30.69
CA GLU A 321 -15.04 1.40 -31.57
C GLU A 321 -13.79 1.86 -30.80
N THR A 322 -13.93 2.24 -29.53
CA THR A 322 -12.86 2.73 -28.65
C THR A 322 -12.29 1.65 -27.72
N GLY A 323 -12.97 0.52 -27.57
CA GLY A 323 -12.45 -0.65 -26.87
C GLY A 323 -13.49 -1.44 -26.11
N GLN A 324 -13.04 -2.18 -25.09
CA GLN A 324 -13.92 -2.88 -24.17
C GLN A 324 -14.28 -1.96 -23.00
N HIS A 325 -15.57 -1.77 -22.78
CA HIS A 325 -16.16 -0.94 -21.74
C HIS A 325 -16.99 -1.80 -20.79
N MET A 326 -17.33 -1.20 -19.64
CA MET A 326 -18.20 -1.81 -18.66
C MET A 326 -19.16 -0.76 -18.13
N ARG A 327 -20.46 -1.07 -18.12
CA ARG A 327 -21.49 -0.30 -17.43
C ARG A 327 -22.04 -1.16 -16.30
N VAL A 328 -22.38 -0.56 -15.17
CA VAL A 328 -23.12 -1.27 -14.13
C VAL A 328 -24.60 -1.13 -14.38
N VAL A 329 -25.30 -2.26 -14.39
CA VAL A 329 -26.74 -2.34 -14.53
C VAL A 329 -27.35 -2.83 -13.22
N VAL A 330 -28.43 -2.17 -12.84
CA VAL A 330 -29.28 -2.61 -11.75
C VAL A 330 -30.36 -3.49 -12.34
N LYS A 331 -30.35 -4.77 -11.97
CA LYS A 331 -31.41 -5.71 -12.32
C LYS A 331 -32.36 -5.80 -11.15
N ILE A 332 -33.64 -5.54 -11.40
CA ILE A 332 -34.70 -5.72 -10.43
C ILE A 332 -35.32 -7.09 -10.67
N GLN A 333 -35.38 -7.91 -9.64
CA GLN A 333 -36.18 -9.12 -9.71
C GLN A 333 -37.63 -8.72 -9.44
N SER A 334 -38.48 -8.77 -10.47
CA SER A 334 -39.91 -8.64 -10.24
C SER A 334 -40.36 -9.85 -9.43
N THR A 335 -40.67 -9.63 -8.15
CA THR A 335 -41.60 -10.51 -7.45
C THR A 335 -42.96 -10.29 -8.08
N ASP A 336 -43.48 -11.31 -8.76
CA ASP A 336 -44.91 -11.45 -9.05
C ASP A 336 -45.76 -11.27 -7.78
#